data_AF-A0A9X2DXA0-F1
#
_entry.id   AF-A0A9X2DXA0-F1
#
_cell.length_a   1.000
_cell.length_b   1.000
_cell.length_c   1.000
_cell.angle_alpha   90.00
_cell.angle_beta   90.00
_cell.angle_gamma   90.00
#
_symmetry.space_group_name_H-M   'P 1'
#
loop_
_entity.id
_entity.type
_entity.pdbx_description
1 polymer ?
#
loop_
_entity_poly.entity_id
_entity_poly.type
_entity_poly.pdbx_seq_one_letter_code
_entity_poly.pdbx_strand_id
1 'polypeptide(L)'
;MSTVQLGFAQGVELAHALVASAAERAAVAVVFIKGPVANHHGLRRPTVPSDVDVLVHPQDAGRLIAELVGLGWGRRPESRAHATFVTHSETLIHAEWPCDIDVHVEYPGFVRPESDVFAALSSHSVGVPIAGRLLPGASEIDSILISALHSLRAPYLSRSKTEYSELLAHVWGRGDRIAFLSAVTDRSSDLGASGSLAPFLRDIDAPLPRAETAHLEPLWVLRAAALSRTAEWLNHILDAPHRDRPLILWQALVPSRSDLLIDHPSAAGRSLVGLRARRIVKGVLAFPQAARALLRARRLRRVVESTVERASDGAVFVASPSAGAGASEEGTGAERSATPGVVRFVGVASIQDESDTSGASTATASRLRDRSLFVQSSQVAWAQAEDGIVVVDLASRSPRPVALAGTSAFFWDLLAEPRSFGEVLDAASEAFGVAPTDIADDVHAFLVELETDGLILPT
;
A
#
# COMPACT_ATOMS: atom_id res chain seq x y z
N MET A 1 -22.14 -21.45 -5.68
CA MET A 1 -21.53 -20.13 -6.00
C MET A 1 -20.89 -20.08 -7.40
N SER A 2 -20.74 -18.90 -8.05
CA SER A 2 -20.16 -18.75 -9.41
C SER A 2 -18.89 -17.87 -9.41
N THR A 3 -17.89 -18.19 -10.24
CA THR A 3 -16.72 -17.33 -10.48
C THR A 3 -17.15 -16.04 -11.20
N VAL A 4 -16.85 -14.88 -10.61
CA VAL A 4 -17.27 -13.57 -11.12
C VAL A 4 -16.11 -12.79 -11.72
N GLN A 5 -16.40 -12.03 -12.77
CA GLN A 5 -15.47 -11.06 -13.32
C GLN A 5 -15.32 -9.89 -12.36
N LEU A 6 -14.23 -9.86 -11.61
CA LEU A 6 -13.97 -8.87 -10.58
C LEU A 6 -13.77 -7.47 -11.20
N GLY A 7 -14.53 -6.49 -10.74
CA GLY A 7 -14.28 -5.09 -11.08
C GLY A 7 -12.98 -4.59 -10.43
N PHE A 8 -12.36 -3.57 -11.03
CA PHE A 8 -11.09 -3.01 -10.53
C PHE A 8 -11.20 -2.51 -9.08
N ALA A 9 -12.29 -1.84 -8.72
CA ALA A 9 -12.46 -1.30 -7.37
C ALA A 9 -12.51 -2.42 -6.31
N GLN A 10 -13.34 -3.43 -6.54
CA GLN A 10 -13.44 -4.60 -5.67
C GLN A 10 -12.12 -5.34 -5.60
N GLY A 11 -11.46 -5.53 -6.73
CA GLY A 11 -10.17 -6.22 -6.79
C GLY A 11 -9.09 -5.53 -5.99
N VAL A 12 -8.99 -4.20 -6.07
CA VAL A 12 -8.03 -3.45 -5.26
C VAL A 12 -8.34 -3.60 -3.77
N GLU A 13 -9.58 -3.40 -3.33
CA GLU A 13 -9.93 -3.50 -1.90
C GLU A 13 -9.65 -4.90 -1.35
N LEU A 14 -10.11 -5.95 -2.05
CA LEU A 14 -9.88 -7.34 -1.64
C LEU A 14 -8.40 -7.70 -1.66
N ALA A 15 -7.62 -7.18 -2.62
CA ALA A 15 -6.19 -7.42 -2.70
C ALA A 15 -5.43 -6.75 -1.54
N HIS A 16 -5.87 -5.59 -1.04
CA HIS A 16 -5.30 -5.00 0.17
C HIS A 16 -5.47 -5.95 1.38
N ALA A 17 -6.66 -6.50 1.57
CA ALA A 17 -6.92 -7.45 2.65
C ALA A 17 -6.11 -8.75 2.49
N LEU A 18 -5.97 -9.25 1.25
CA LEU A 18 -5.11 -10.40 0.94
C LEU A 18 -3.65 -10.13 1.28
N VAL A 19 -3.12 -8.95 0.93
CA VAL A 19 -1.74 -8.54 1.28
C VAL A 19 -1.57 -8.45 2.79
N ALA A 20 -2.54 -7.88 3.51
CA ALA A 20 -2.49 -7.80 4.97
C ALA A 20 -2.45 -9.20 5.61
N SER A 21 -3.31 -10.11 5.16
CA SER A 21 -3.32 -11.50 5.65
C SER A 21 -2.04 -12.26 5.29
N ALA A 22 -1.48 -12.04 4.09
CA ALA A 22 -0.18 -12.57 3.71
C ALA A 22 0.94 -12.04 4.63
N ALA A 23 0.93 -10.74 4.94
CA ALA A 23 1.88 -10.13 5.85
C ALA A 23 1.78 -10.70 7.28
N GLU A 24 0.56 -10.89 7.79
CA GLU A 24 0.30 -11.55 9.07
C GLU A 24 0.86 -12.97 9.12
N ARG A 25 0.57 -13.80 8.10
CA ARG A 25 1.12 -15.18 7.99
C ARG A 25 2.64 -15.19 7.90
N ALA A 26 3.20 -14.23 7.18
CA ALA A 26 4.63 -14.07 7.04
C ALA A 26 5.26 -13.43 8.29
N ALA A 27 4.50 -12.97 9.29
CA ALA A 27 4.97 -12.17 10.42
C ALA A 27 5.81 -10.96 9.99
N VAL A 28 5.24 -10.17 9.07
CA VAL A 28 5.83 -8.96 8.47
C VAL A 28 4.92 -7.77 8.74
N ALA A 29 5.49 -6.67 9.21
CA ALA A 29 4.77 -5.41 9.35
C ALA A 29 4.65 -4.72 7.98
N VAL A 30 3.49 -4.12 7.71
CA VAL A 30 3.20 -3.41 6.45
C VAL A 30 2.49 -2.09 6.72
N VAL A 31 2.64 -1.14 5.80
CA VAL A 31 1.88 0.11 5.79
C VAL A 31 1.32 0.33 4.38
N PHE A 32 0.00 0.32 4.25
CA PHE A 32 -0.65 0.66 2.99
C PHE A 32 -0.58 2.16 2.74
N ILE A 33 -0.29 2.53 1.50
CA ILE A 33 -0.13 3.92 1.07
C ILE A 33 -0.96 4.16 -0.19
N LYS A 34 -1.22 5.43 -0.51
CA LYS A 34 -1.98 5.85 -1.71
C LYS A 34 -3.34 5.15 -1.84
N GLY A 35 -3.85 4.99 -3.06
CA GLY A 35 -5.02 4.18 -3.36
C GLY A 35 -6.22 4.42 -2.43
N PRO A 36 -6.77 3.36 -1.81
CA PRO A 36 -7.84 3.46 -0.82
C PRO A 36 -7.48 4.28 0.43
N VAL A 37 -6.21 4.26 0.88
CA VAL A 37 -5.76 5.05 2.05
C VAL A 37 -5.84 6.55 1.75
N ALA A 38 -5.40 6.99 0.58
CA ALA A 38 -5.55 8.39 0.16
C ALA A 38 -7.01 8.80 -0.05
N ASN A 39 -7.86 7.87 -0.50
CA ASN A 39 -9.30 8.11 -0.64
C ASN A 39 -9.98 8.25 0.73
N HIS A 40 -9.59 7.42 1.72
CA HIS A 40 -10.09 7.47 3.09
C HIS A 40 -9.84 8.85 3.73
N HIS A 41 -8.65 9.41 3.52
CA HIS A 41 -8.30 10.74 3.98
C HIS A 41 -8.87 11.88 3.12
N GLY A 42 -9.56 11.58 2.02
CA GLY A 42 -10.18 12.59 1.15
C GLY A 42 -9.18 13.52 0.45
N LEU A 43 -7.96 13.05 0.18
CA LEU A 43 -6.87 13.87 -0.37
C LEU A 43 -7.03 14.24 -1.86
N ARG A 44 -7.97 13.59 -2.52
CA ARG A 44 -8.28 13.73 -3.96
C ARG A 44 -9.69 13.27 -4.24
N ARG A 45 -10.22 13.57 -5.43
CA ARG A 45 -11.51 12.99 -5.85
C ARG A 45 -11.43 11.46 -5.82
N PRO A 46 -12.47 10.75 -5.35
CA PRO A 46 -12.48 9.30 -5.39
C PRO A 46 -12.25 8.80 -6.82
N THR A 47 -11.17 8.07 -7.02
CA THR A 47 -10.89 7.33 -8.26
C THR A 47 -10.69 5.87 -7.90
N VAL A 48 -11.10 4.97 -8.80
CA VAL A 48 -10.75 3.56 -8.72
C VAL A 48 -9.23 3.42 -8.88
N PRO A 49 -8.49 3.01 -7.84
CA PRO A 49 -7.05 2.76 -7.95
C PRO A 49 -6.80 1.59 -8.89
N SER A 50 -5.59 1.52 -9.45
CA SER A 50 -5.18 0.42 -10.35
C SER A 50 -4.41 -0.69 -9.63
N ASP A 51 -3.86 -0.36 -8.47
CA ASP A 51 -2.81 -1.07 -7.77
C ASP A 51 -3.01 -1.02 -6.26
N VAL A 52 -2.42 -2.00 -5.59
CA VAL A 52 -2.21 -2.02 -4.14
C VAL A 52 -0.78 -1.56 -3.88
N ASP A 53 -0.61 -0.38 -3.27
CA ASP A 53 0.70 0.09 -2.84
C ASP A 53 0.91 -0.25 -1.35
N VAL A 54 1.91 -1.09 -1.07
CA VAL A 54 2.28 -1.45 0.31
C VAL A 54 3.76 -1.15 0.57
N LEU A 55 4.06 -0.47 1.67
CA LEU A 55 5.42 -0.25 2.15
C LEU A 55 5.77 -1.31 3.20
N VAL A 56 6.98 -1.87 3.11
CA VAL A 56 7.49 -2.92 4.01
C VAL A 56 8.94 -2.63 4.39
N HIS A 57 9.39 -3.15 5.53
CA HIS A 57 10.79 -3.09 5.90
C HIS A 57 11.66 -3.83 4.84
N PRO A 58 12.82 -3.29 4.42
CA PRO A 58 13.63 -3.87 3.34
C PRO A 58 14.04 -5.33 3.57
N GLN A 59 14.34 -5.67 4.82
CA GLN A 59 14.75 -7.04 5.18
C GLN A 59 13.58 -8.05 5.14
N ASP A 60 12.34 -7.57 5.19
CA ASP A 60 11.13 -8.40 5.23
C ASP A 60 10.43 -8.51 3.87
N ALA A 61 10.76 -7.65 2.91
CA ALA A 61 10.14 -7.63 1.58
C ALA A 61 10.17 -9.00 0.90
N GLY A 62 11.31 -9.70 0.96
CA GLY A 62 11.45 -11.03 0.38
C GLY A 62 10.51 -12.07 0.99
N ARG A 63 10.21 -11.98 2.29
CA ARG A 63 9.27 -12.88 2.99
C ARG A 63 7.83 -12.62 2.54
N LEU A 64 7.43 -11.34 2.47
CA LEU A 64 6.10 -10.97 1.99
C LEU A 64 5.89 -11.39 0.53
N ILE A 65 6.87 -11.11 -0.34
CA ILE A 65 6.81 -11.49 -1.76
C ILE A 65 6.74 -13.01 -1.90
N ALA A 66 7.52 -13.76 -1.14
CA ALA A 66 7.46 -15.23 -1.17
C ALA A 66 6.09 -15.77 -0.75
N GLU A 67 5.47 -15.18 0.28
CA GLU A 67 4.13 -15.55 0.71
C GLU A 67 3.08 -15.22 -0.37
N LEU A 68 3.13 -14.03 -0.97
CA LEU A 68 2.24 -13.65 -2.07
C LEU A 68 2.41 -14.56 -3.30
N VAL A 69 3.65 -14.94 -3.63
CA VAL A 69 3.94 -15.92 -4.68
C VAL A 69 3.35 -17.29 -4.34
N GLY A 70 3.39 -17.69 -3.07
CA GLY A 70 2.72 -18.90 -2.58
C GLY A 70 1.20 -18.89 -2.76
N LEU A 71 0.59 -17.71 -2.88
CA LEU A 71 -0.84 -17.51 -3.17
C LEU A 71 -1.14 -17.37 -4.67
N GLY A 72 -0.16 -17.61 -5.54
CA GLY A 72 -0.33 -17.58 -7.00
C GLY A 72 0.03 -16.27 -7.68
N TRP A 73 0.48 -15.25 -6.93
CA TRP A 73 0.98 -14.01 -7.54
C TRP A 73 2.33 -14.24 -8.24
N GLY A 74 2.52 -13.64 -9.40
CA GLY A 74 3.78 -13.70 -10.14
C GLY A 74 4.44 -12.33 -10.21
N ARG A 75 5.77 -12.29 -10.19
CA ARG A 75 6.50 -11.03 -10.49
C ARG A 75 6.15 -10.55 -11.89
N ARG A 76 5.80 -9.26 -12.00
CA ARG A 76 5.52 -8.62 -13.28
C ARG A 76 6.78 -8.67 -14.14
N PRO A 77 6.70 -9.12 -15.40
CA PRO A 77 7.80 -8.97 -16.33
C PRO A 77 8.08 -7.48 -16.57
N GLU A 78 9.29 -7.04 -16.25
CA GLU A 78 9.69 -5.64 -16.42
C GLU A 78 10.43 -5.41 -17.73
N SER A 79 10.18 -4.26 -18.36
CA SER A 79 11.02 -3.82 -19.46
C SER A 79 12.34 -3.32 -18.89
N ARG A 80 13.41 -3.37 -19.69
CA ARG A 80 14.73 -2.89 -19.26
C ARG A 80 14.71 -1.45 -18.76
N ALA A 81 13.88 -0.59 -19.37
CA ALA A 81 13.70 0.78 -18.94
C ALA A 81 13.11 0.85 -17.51
N HIS A 82 12.13 0.01 -17.22
CA HIS A 82 11.53 -0.07 -15.89
C HIS A 82 12.55 -0.52 -14.85
N ALA A 83 13.22 -1.65 -15.09
CA ALA A 83 14.28 -2.18 -14.21
C ALA A 83 15.46 -1.21 -13.98
N THR A 84 15.68 -0.26 -14.90
CA THR A 84 16.76 0.73 -14.77
C THR A 84 16.34 1.96 -13.95
N PHE A 85 15.05 2.32 -13.95
CA PHE A 85 14.58 3.60 -13.39
C PHE A 85 13.58 3.46 -12.24
N VAL A 86 13.00 2.28 -12.05
CA VAL A 86 12.06 1.97 -10.97
C VAL A 86 12.69 0.86 -10.13
N THR A 87 13.37 1.24 -9.06
CA THR A 87 14.12 0.32 -8.17
C THR A 87 13.51 0.23 -6.76
N HIS A 88 12.44 0.99 -6.50
CA HIS A 88 11.88 1.18 -5.15
C HIS A 88 10.78 0.19 -4.80
N SER A 89 10.27 -0.56 -5.79
CA SER A 89 9.16 -1.49 -5.64
C SER A 89 9.32 -2.72 -6.52
N GLU A 90 8.78 -3.85 -6.07
CA GLU A 90 8.51 -5.02 -6.90
C GLU A 90 7.01 -5.10 -7.19
N THR A 91 6.63 -5.11 -8.47
CA THR A 91 5.24 -5.28 -8.90
C THR A 91 4.90 -6.76 -9.08
N LEU A 92 3.78 -7.20 -8.50
CA LEU A 92 3.22 -8.54 -8.64
C LEU A 92 1.89 -8.49 -9.39
N ILE A 93 1.64 -9.53 -10.19
CA ILE A 93 0.44 -9.69 -11.02
C ILE A 93 -0.19 -11.07 -10.79
N HIS A 94 -1.48 -11.18 -11.00
CA HIS A 94 -2.19 -12.46 -10.95
C HIS A 94 -3.22 -12.54 -12.08
N ALA A 95 -3.37 -13.71 -12.71
CA ALA A 95 -4.22 -13.88 -13.88
C ALA A 95 -5.72 -13.66 -13.59
N GLU A 96 -6.18 -14.08 -12.41
CA GLU A 96 -7.57 -13.96 -11.95
C GLU A 96 -7.88 -12.63 -11.22
N TRP A 97 -6.89 -11.76 -10.98
CA TRP A 97 -7.10 -10.48 -10.30
C TRP A 97 -6.95 -9.31 -11.27
N PRO A 98 -7.81 -8.28 -11.20
CA PRO A 98 -7.78 -7.17 -12.14
C PRO A 98 -6.71 -6.12 -11.79
N CYS A 99 -6.05 -6.23 -10.63
CA CYS A 99 -5.11 -5.26 -10.10
C CYS A 99 -3.72 -5.85 -9.89
N ASP A 100 -2.76 -4.94 -9.71
CA ASP A 100 -1.38 -5.26 -9.34
C ASP A 100 -1.15 -5.04 -7.84
N ILE A 101 -0.09 -5.65 -7.32
CA ILE A 101 0.45 -5.32 -5.99
C ILE A 101 1.86 -4.78 -6.16
N ASP A 102 2.09 -3.55 -5.70
CA ASP A 102 3.41 -2.94 -5.62
C ASP A 102 3.93 -3.01 -4.18
N VAL A 103 4.97 -3.83 -3.98
CA VAL A 103 5.67 -3.95 -2.69
C VAL A 103 6.87 -3.01 -2.67
N HIS A 104 6.77 -1.92 -1.90
CA HIS A 104 7.78 -0.88 -1.77
C HIS A 104 8.68 -1.13 -0.56
N VAL A 105 9.99 -0.98 -0.73
CA VAL A 105 10.96 -0.96 0.38
C VAL A 105 11.46 0.42 0.71
N GLU A 106 11.35 1.34 -0.25
CA GLU A 106 11.68 2.75 -0.11
C GLU A 106 10.59 3.58 -0.81
N TYR A 107 10.46 4.85 -0.45
CA TYR A 107 9.58 5.78 -1.17
C TYR A 107 10.36 7.03 -1.60
N PRO A 108 10.48 7.30 -2.91
CA PRO A 108 11.34 8.38 -3.40
C PRO A 108 10.95 9.75 -2.84
N GLY A 109 11.94 10.46 -2.30
CA GLY A 109 11.79 11.80 -1.73
C GLY A 109 12.04 11.85 -0.23
N PHE A 110 11.99 10.71 0.47
CA PHE A 110 12.60 10.55 1.79
C PHE A 110 14.10 10.30 1.60
N VAL A 111 14.95 11.01 2.36
CA VAL A 111 16.42 10.90 2.24
C VAL A 111 17.08 10.21 3.43
N ARG A 112 16.28 9.80 4.42
CA ARG A 112 16.73 8.95 5.53
C ARG A 112 16.82 7.49 5.07
N PRO A 113 17.60 6.63 5.77
CA PRO A 113 17.63 5.20 5.50
C PRO A 113 16.22 4.61 5.46
N GLU A 114 15.97 3.76 4.48
CA GLU A 114 14.65 3.20 4.21
C GLU A 114 14.04 2.42 5.40
N SER A 115 14.89 1.77 6.19
CA SER A 115 14.51 1.13 7.47
C SER A 115 13.96 2.13 8.50
N ASP A 116 14.58 3.30 8.63
CA ASP A 116 14.18 4.33 9.59
C ASP A 116 12.86 4.98 9.16
N VAL A 117 12.72 5.25 7.85
CA VAL A 117 11.49 5.79 7.26
C VAL A 117 10.33 4.82 7.46
N PHE A 118 10.54 3.53 7.19
CA PHE A 118 9.52 2.51 7.41
C PHE A 118 9.12 2.44 8.90
N ALA A 119 10.08 2.41 9.83
CA ALA A 119 9.79 2.36 11.26
C ALA A 119 8.99 3.60 11.72
N ALA A 120 9.34 4.79 11.21
CA ALA A 120 8.63 6.03 11.50
C ALA A 120 7.19 6.02 10.96
N LEU A 121 6.97 5.53 9.74
CA LEU A 121 5.63 5.42 9.13
C LEU A 121 4.78 4.34 9.82
N SER A 122 5.36 3.17 10.09
CA SER A 122 4.66 2.04 10.71
C SER A 122 4.20 2.34 12.13
N SER A 123 5.05 3.00 12.94
CA SER A 123 4.68 3.44 14.30
C SER A 123 3.53 4.44 14.36
N HIS A 124 3.24 5.13 13.25
CA HIS A 124 2.15 6.11 13.13
C HIS A 124 1.02 5.62 12.22
N SER A 125 1.05 4.35 11.82
CA SER A 125 -0.01 3.78 10.99
C SER A 125 -1.34 3.79 11.73
N VAL A 126 -2.42 3.95 10.98
CA VAL A 126 -3.80 4.00 11.49
C VAL A 126 -4.62 2.89 10.85
N GLY A 127 -5.63 2.40 11.56
CA GLY A 127 -6.58 1.43 11.02
C GLY A 127 -7.48 2.09 9.98
N VAL A 128 -7.32 1.73 8.70
CA VAL A 128 -8.15 2.21 7.59
C VAL A 128 -9.14 1.12 7.20
N PRO A 129 -10.46 1.39 7.16
CA PRO A 129 -11.46 0.42 6.73
C PRO A 129 -11.33 0.15 5.22
N ILE A 130 -10.91 -1.06 4.87
CA ILE A 130 -10.77 -1.55 3.49
C ILE A 130 -11.25 -2.99 3.44
N ALA A 131 -12.12 -3.31 2.48
CA ALA A 131 -12.69 -4.64 2.28
C ALA A 131 -13.29 -5.29 3.55
N GLY A 132 -14.04 -4.51 4.33
CA GLY A 132 -14.65 -4.97 5.58
C GLY A 132 -13.69 -5.13 6.76
N ARG A 133 -12.43 -4.69 6.64
CA ARG A 133 -11.38 -4.88 7.65
C ARG A 133 -10.66 -3.57 7.97
N LEU A 134 -10.11 -3.45 9.18
CA LEU A 134 -9.18 -2.37 9.52
C LEU A 134 -7.76 -2.78 9.15
N LEU A 135 -7.18 -2.14 8.14
CA LEU A 135 -5.83 -2.42 7.65
C LEU A 135 -4.86 -1.30 8.06
N PRO A 136 -3.57 -1.59 8.32
CA PRO A 136 -2.59 -0.57 8.70
C PRO A 136 -2.26 0.35 7.52
N GLY A 137 -2.89 1.53 7.48
CA GLY A 137 -2.64 2.56 6.47
C GLY A 137 -1.77 3.69 7.01
N ALA A 138 -1.13 4.44 6.12
CA ALA A 138 -0.45 5.68 6.49
C ALA A 138 -1.41 6.66 7.17
N SER A 139 -0.90 7.39 8.17
CA SER A 139 -1.65 8.49 8.80
C SER A 139 -2.06 9.55 7.76
N GLU A 140 -2.97 10.45 8.15
CA GLU A 140 -3.40 11.53 7.26
C GLU A 140 -2.22 12.42 6.82
N ILE A 141 -1.38 12.85 7.78
CA ILE A 141 -0.19 13.66 7.50
C ILE A 141 0.77 12.91 6.60
N ASP A 142 1.07 11.63 6.91
CA ASP A 142 1.97 10.83 6.08
C ASP A 142 1.43 10.65 4.66
N SER A 143 0.11 10.44 4.52
CA SER A 143 -0.55 10.33 3.22
C SER A 143 -0.48 11.63 2.41
N ILE A 144 -0.55 12.79 3.07
CA ILE A 144 -0.34 14.11 2.43
C ILE A 144 1.10 14.23 1.92
N LEU A 145 2.09 13.92 2.76
CA LEU A 145 3.51 13.99 2.38
C LEU A 145 3.81 13.05 1.20
N ILE A 146 3.32 11.80 1.26
CA ILE A 146 3.47 10.79 0.20
C ILE A 146 2.79 11.25 -1.10
N SER A 147 1.60 11.85 -1.02
CA SER A 147 0.86 12.38 -2.19
C SER A 147 1.53 13.59 -2.82
N ALA A 148 2.09 14.49 -2.00
CA ALA A 148 2.88 15.62 -2.46
C ALA A 148 4.15 15.14 -3.17
N LEU A 149 4.90 14.21 -2.55
CA LEU A 149 6.08 13.59 -3.17
C LEU A 149 5.73 12.89 -4.49
N HIS A 150 4.62 12.14 -4.53
CA HIS A 150 4.15 11.49 -5.77
C HIS A 150 4.00 12.49 -6.91
N SER A 151 3.33 13.61 -6.63
CA SER A 151 3.05 14.64 -7.62
C SER A 151 4.30 15.41 -8.04
N LEU A 152 5.17 15.75 -7.08
CA LEU A 152 6.43 16.47 -7.30
C LEU A 152 7.49 15.62 -8.00
N ARG A 153 7.39 14.29 -7.95
CA ARG A 153 8.29 13.37 -8.65
C ARG A 153 8.12 13.40 -10.17
N ALA A 154 6.91 13.68 -10.67
CA ALA A 154 6.62 13.70 -12.11
C ALA A 154 5.75 14.91 -12.52
N PRO A 155 6.20 16.16 -12.26
CA PRO A 155 5.37 17.36 -12.39
C PRO A 155 5.03 17.71 -13.85
N TYR A 156 5.64 17.02 -14.82
CA TYR A 156 5.36 17.16 -16.24
C TYR A 156 4.12 16.38 -16.69
N LEU A 157 3.62 15.43 -15.90
CA LEU A 157 2.41 14.67 -16.19
C LEU A 157 1.16 15.48 -15.81
N SER A 158 0.17 15.53 -16.70
CA SER A 158 -1.09 16.22 -16.42
C SER A 158 -1.81 15.66 -15.18
N ARG A 159 -1.79 14.33 -15.00
CA ARG A 159 -2.35 13.66 -13.83
C ARG A 159 -1.74 14.16 -12.53
N SER A 160 -0.41 14.19 -12.44
CA SER A 160 0.31 14.68 -11.25
C SER A 160 -0.01 16.14 -10.93
N LYS A 161 -0.25 17.00 -11.93
CA LYS A 161 -0.66 18.39 -11.70
C LYS A 161 -2.07 18.49 -11.12
N THR A 162 -3.00 17.69 -11.62
CA THR A 162 -4.37 17.63 -11.12
C THR A 162 -4.38 17.13 -9.67
N GLU A 163 -3.73 16.00 -9.40
CA GLU A 163 -3.64 15.43 -8.04
C GLU A 163 -2.98 16.42 -7.06
N TYR A 164 -1.92 17.12 -7.47
CA TYR A 164 -1.29 18.16 -6.65
C TYR A 164 -2.24 19.32 -6.33
N SER A 165 -3.03 19.76 -7.32
CA SER A 165 -3.97 20.87 -7.13
C SER A 165 -5.11 20.48 -6.18
N GLU A 166 -5.60 19.24 -6.28
CA GLU A 166 -6.61 18.71 -5.36
C GLU A 166 -6.05 18.57 -3.93
N LEU A 167 -4.81 18.09 -3.79
CA LEU A 167 -4.14 18.01 -2.50
C LEU A 167 -3.97 19.39 -1.84
N LEU A 168 -3.57 20.40 -2.62
CA LEU A 168 -3.50 21.77 -2.11
C LEU A 168 -4.87 22.25 -1.65
N ALA A 169 -5.92 22.05 -2.43
CA ALA A 169 -7.29 22.44 -2.05
C ALA A 169 -7.74 21.74 -0.75
N HIS A 170 -7.42 20.45 -0.59
CA HIS A 170 -7.69 19.70 0.65
C HIS A 170 -7.00 20.36 1.85
N VAL A 171 -5.69 20.62 1.76
CA VAL A 171 -4.91 21.23 2.84
C VAL A 171 -5.40 22.64 3.18
N TRP A 172 -5.71 23.45 2.16
CA TRP A 172 -6.22 24.80 2.33
C TRP A 172 -7.63 24.86 2.94
N GLY A 173 -8.41 23.79 2.83
CA GLY A 173 -9.75 23.68 3.42
C GLY A 173 -9.78 23.33 4.92
N ARG A 174 -8.63 23.09 5.56
CA ARG A 174 -8.54 22.67 6.97
C ARG A 174 -8.75 23.85 7.93
N GLY A 175 -9.53 23.63 8.99
CA GLY A 175 -9.86 24.66 9.99
C GLY A 175 -8.68 25.07 10.87
N ASP A 176 -8.08 24.13 11.61
CA ASP A 176 -6.91 24.40 12.48
C ASP A 176 -5.61 24.39 11.69
N ARG A 177 -5.39 25.45 10.92
CA ARG A 177 -4.29 25.51 9.95
C ARG A 177 -2.91 25.66 10.59
N ILE A 178 -2.78 26.38 11.71
CA ILE A 178 -1.46 26.65 12.31
C ILE A 178 -0.86 25.37 12.89
N ALA A 179 -1.61 24.67 13.75
CA ALA A 179 -1.13 23.43 14.36
C ALA A 179 -0.86 22.35 13.30
N PHE A 180 -1.76 22.27 12.31
CA PHE A 180 -1.62 21.34 11.19
C PHE A 180 -0.37 21.59 10.35
N LEU A 181 -0.08 22.85 9.96
CA LEU A 181 1.10 23.17 9.17
C LEU A 181 2.40 22.93 9.95
N SER A 182 2.40 23.15 11.27
CA SER A 182 3.53 22.76 12.13
C SER A 182 3.73 21.25 12.08
N ALA A 183 2.67 20.46 12.31
CA ALA A 183 2.73 19.01 12.30
C ALA A 183 3.19 18.44 10.94
N VAL A 184 2.74 19.01 9.82
CA VAL A 184 3.21 18.66 8.47
C VAL A 184 4.70 18.97 8.30
N THR A 185 5.16 20.11 8.82
CA THR A 185 6.57 20.52 8.74
C THR A 185 7.45 19.60 9.58
N ASP A 186 7.09 19.40 10.84
CA ASP A 186 7.83 18.55 11.79
C ASP A 186 7.91 17.13 11.23
N ARG A 187 6.78 16.59 10.76
CA ARG A 187 6.74 15.26 10.17
C ARG A 187 7.56 15.15 8.88
N SER A 188 7.62 16.21 8.07
CA SER A 188 8.50 16.24 6.90
C SER A 188 9.98 16.18 7.28
N SER A 189 10.38 16.76 8.41
CA SER A 189 11.76 16.68 8.93
C SER A 189 12.05 15.32 9.55
N ASP A 190 11.12 14.76 10.32
CA ASP A 190 11.24 13.43 10.91
C ASP A 190 11.50 12.35 9.85
N LEU A 191 10.85 12.47 8.69
CA LEU A 191 11.04 11.55 7.56
C LEU A 191 12.19 11.94 6.62
N GLY A 192 12.83 13.09 6.84
CA GLY A 192 13.89 13.62 5.97
C GLY A 192 13.38 13.92 4.56
N ALA A 193 12.18 14.48 4.43
CA ALA A 193 11.57 14.90 3.17
C ALA A 193 11.49 16.42 3.02
N SER A 194 11.92 17.23 4.01
CA SER A 194 11.76 18.69 3.97
C SER A 194 12.33 19.34 2.71
N GLY A 195 13.51 18.90 2.27
CA GLY A 195 14.12 19.38 1.03
C GLY A 195 13.28 19.00 -0.20
N SER A 196 12.84 17.74 -0.27
CA SER A 196 12.06 17.20 -1.38
C SER A 196 10.68 17.85 -1.49
N LEU A 197 10.08 18.17 -0.34
CA LEU A 197 8.78 18.80 -0.19
C LEU A 197 8.83 20.33 -0.15
N ALA A 198 10.00 20.97 -0.26
CA ALA A 198 10.12 22.42 -0.19
C ALA A 198 9.19 23.19 -1.17
N PRO A 199 8.87 22.71 -2.39
CA PRO A 199 7.81 23.32 -3.21
C PRO A 199 6.44 23.26 -2.54
N PHE A 200 6.04 22.08 -2.05
CA PHE A 200 4.77 21.87 -1.38
C PHE A 200 4.63 22.67 -0.09
N LEU A 201 5.65 22.64 0.77
CA LEU A 201 5.66 23.42 2.01
C LEU A 201 5.49 24.93 1.74
N ARG A 202 6.08 25.45 0.66
CA ARG A 202 5.86 26.86 0.25
C ARG A 202 4.44 27.11 -0.24
N ASP A 203 3.90 26.20 -1.05
CA ASP A 203 2.56 26.37 -1.64
C ASP A 203 1.43 26.31 -0.61
N ILE A 204 1.69 25.74 0.57
CA ILE A 204 0.75 25.67 1.70
C ILE A 204 1.06 26.69 2.82
N ASP A 205 2.06 27.56 2.63
CA ASP A 205 2.61 28.48 3.65
C ASP A 205 3.10 27.80 4.94
N ALA A 206 3.59 26.56 4.84
CA ALA A 206 4.22 25.88 5.97
C ALA A 206 5.64 26.41 6.21
N PRO A 207 6.10 26.43 7.47
CA PRO A 207 7.50 26.73 7.78
C PRO A 207 8.47 25.83 7.01
N LEU A 208 9.58 26.39 6.52
CA LEU A 208 10.62 25.62 5.83
C LEU A 208 11.78 25.32 6.79
N PRO A 209 12.09 24.04 7.06
CA PRO A 209 13.26 23.68 7.83
C PRO A 209 14.55 24.11 7.13
N ARG A 210 15.40 24.89 7.81
CA ARG A 210 16.59 25.51 7.21
C ARG A 210 17.71 24.49 6.91
N ALA A 211 17.80 23.41 7.68
CA ALA A 211 18.95 22.49 7.67
C ALA A 211 18.86 21.37 6.60
N GLU A 212 17.67 20.91 6.24
CA GLU A 212 17.51 19.71 5.39
C GLU A 212 17.43 19.98 3.88
N THR A 213 17.34 21.24 3.46
CA THR A 213 17.37 21.59 2.03
C THR A 213 18.73 21.29 1.37
N ALA A 214 19.76 20.96 2.16
CA ALA A 214 21.12 20.69 1.72
C ALA A 214 21.36 19.25 1.24
N HIS A 215 20.52 18.29 1.64
CA HIS A 215 20.71 16.86 1.34
C HIS A 215 19.59 16.34 0.44
N LEU A 216 19.54 16.85 -0.79
CA LEU A 216 18.63 16.31 -1.81
C LEU A 216 19.32 15.21 -2.61
N GLU A 217 18.68 14.05 -2.67
CA GLU A 217 19.09 12.97 -3.57
C GLU A 217 19.22 13.50 -5.01
N PRO A 218 20.38 13.35 -5.69
CA PRO A 218 20.58 13.88 -7.04
C PRO A 218 19.51 13.41 -8.04
N LEU A 219 19.04 12.17 -7.92
CA LEU A 219 17.96 11.63 -8.74
C LEU A 219 16.60 12.29 -8.46
N TRP A 220 16.34 12.71 -7.22
CA TRP A 220 15.17 13.50 -6.88
C TRP A 220 15.22 14.88 -7.54
N VAL A 221 16.33 15.61 -7.40
CA VAL A 221 16.53 16.92 -8.04
C VAL A 221 16.34 16.84 -9.55
N LEU A 222 16.84 15.76 -10.15
CA LEU A 222 16.65 15.45 -11.56
C LEU A 222 15.16 15.28 -11.87
N ARG A 223 14.45 14.37 -11.21
CA ARG A 223 13.02 14.10 -11.48
C ARG A 223 12.12 15.33 -11.22
N ALA A 224 12.34 16.02 -10.11
CA ALA A 224 11.62 17.23 -9.72
C ALA A 224 11.85 18.41 -10.69
N ALA A 225 12.97 18.43 -11.44
CA ALA A 225 13.22 19.41 -12.50
C ALA A 225 12.37 19.19 -13.78
N ALA A 226 11.29 18.41 -13.69
CA ALA A 226 10.37 18.09 -14.78
C ALA A 226 11.05 17.40 -15.97
N LEU A 227 11.99 16.50 -15.69
CA LEU A 227 12.65 15.72 -16.73
C LEU A 227 11.67 14.76 -17.41
N SER A 228 11.62 14.82 -18.74
CA SER A 228 10.93 13.79 -19.52
C SER A 228 11.67 12.46 -19.40
N ARG A 229 11.02 11.34 -19.74
CA ARG A 229 11.67 10.01 -19.85
C ARG A 229 12.94 10.04 -20.73
N THR A 230 13.01 10.93 -21.72
CA THR A 230 14.21 11.16 -22.54
C THR A 230 15.39 11.69 -21.71
N ALA A 231 15.12 12.57 -20.74
CA ALA A 231 16.14 13.09 -19.84
C ALA A 231 16.63 12.05 -18.83
N GLU A 232 15.78 11.12 -18.37
CA GLU A 232 16.21 10.00 -17.50
C GLU A 232 17.23 9.11 -18.23
N TRP A 233 16.94 8.74 -19.49
CA TRP A 233 17.88 8.03 -20.35
C TRP A 233 19.17 8.80 -20.60
N LEU A 234 19.08 10.10 -20.87
CA LEU A 234 20.27 10.93 -21.07
C LEU A 234 21.14 10.99 -19.82
N ASN A 235 20.53 11.11 -18.63
CA ASN A 235 21.26 11.08 -17.37
C ASN A 235 21.97 9.72 -17.18
N HIS A 236 21.26 8.61 -17.39
CA HIS A 236 21.81 7.27 -17.27
C HIS A 236 23.00 7.02 -18.21
N ILE A 237 22.89 7.45 -19.47
CA ILE A 237 23.99 7.38 -20.44
C ILE A 237 25.21 8.19 -19.98
N LEU A 238 25.00 9.37 -19.39
CA LEU A 238 26.08 10.25 -18.99
C LEU A 238 26.75 9.82 -17.67
N ASP A 239 26.01 9.20 -16.76
CA ASP A 239 26.52 8.70 -15.48
C ASP A 239 27.23 7.34 -15.62
N ALA A 240 26.95 6.60 -16.69
CA ALA A 240 27.59 5.32 -16.97
C ALA A 240 29.09 5.46 -17.33
N PRO A 241 29.92 4.44 -16.99
CA PRO A 241 31.30 4.37 -17.44
C PRO A 241 31.41 4.51 -18.96
N HIS A 242 32.46 5.19 -19.45
CA HIS A 242 32.61 5.53 -20.87
C HIS A 242 32.46 4.33 -21.82
N ARG A 243 32.90 3.15 -21.39
CA ARG A 243 32.81 1.88 -22.13
C ARG A 243 31.37 1.35 -22.28
N ASP A 244 30.48 1.68 -21.34
CA ASP A 244 29.10 1.15 -21.29
C ASP A 244 28.11 2.09 -22.00
N ARG A 245 28.49 3.36 -22.21
CA ARG A 245 27.63 4.38 -22.85
C ARG A 245 27.10 3.98 -24.23
N PRO A 246 27.91 3.41 -25.16
CA PRO A 246 27.40 3.01 -26.47
C PRO A 246 26.32 1.93 -26.36
N LEU A 247 26.50 0.97 -25.44
CA LEU A 247 25.54 -0.09 -25.19
C LEU A 247 24.25 0.48 -24.62
N ILE A 248 24.33 1.35 -23.62
CA ILE A 248 23.16 1.97 -22.99
C ILE A 248 22.40 2.86 -23.99
N LEU A 249 23.11 3.63 -24.82
CA LEU A 249 22.50 4.42 -25.89
C LEU A 249 21.79 3.51 -26.92
N TRP A 250 22.43 2.40 -27.31
CA TRP A 250 21.81 1.42 -28.18
C TRP A 250 20.53 0.84 -27.56
N GLN A 251 20.54 0.52 -26.27
CA GLN A 251 19.37 0.02 -25.54
C GLN A 251 18.24 1.05 -25.48
N ALA A 252 18.57 2.34 -25.30
CA ALA A 252 17.58 3.42 -25.29
C ALA A 252 16.87 3.59 -26.64
N LEU A 253 17.62 3.46 -27.74
CA LEU A 253 17.15 3.68 -29.11
C LEU A 253 16.51 2.43 -29.74
N VAL A 254 17.01 1.24 -29.39
CA VAL A 254 16.61 -0.03 -29.98
C VAL A 254 16.18 -1.01 -28.87
N PRO A 255 15.03 -0.76 -28.22
CA PRO A 255 14.48 -1.70 -27.25
C PRO A 255 14.18 -3.05 -27.90
N SER A 256 14.34 -4.11 -27.10
CA SER A 256 14.06 -5.48 -27.54
C SER A 256 12.57 -5.64 -27.88
N ARG A 257 12.24 -6.71 -28.61
CA ARG A 257 10.83 -7.01 -28.91
C ARG A 257 10.01 -7.26 -27.64
N SER A 258 10.59 -7.95 -26.66
CA SER A 258 9.96 -8.16 -25.36
C SER A 258 9.73 -6.85 -24.63
N ASP A 259 10.72 -5.96 -24.57
CA ASP A 259 10.57 -4.63 -23.93
C ASP A 259 9.44 -3.80 -24.60
N LEU A 260 9.35 -3.84 -25.93
CA LEU A 260 8.31 -3.13 -26.67
C LEU A 260 6.91 -3.69 -26.42
N LEU A 261 6.78 -5.01 -26.27
CA LEU A 261 5.50 -5.67 -25.98
C LEU A 261 5.10 -5.46 -24.52
N ILE A 262 6.05 -5.37 -23.59
CA ILE A 262 5.81 -5.01 -22.19
C ILE A 262 5.37 -3.54 -22.07
N ASP A 263 6.10 -2.60 -22.68
CA ASP A 263 5.77 -1.16 -22.66
C ASP A 263 4.47 -0.85 -23.43
N HIS A 264 4.15 -1.64 -24.47
CA HIS A 264 2.99 -1.44 -25.35
C HIS A 264 2.26 -2.75 -25.65
N PRO A 265 1.50 -3.31 -24.67
CA PRO A 265 0.81 -4.59 -24.82
C PRO A 265 -0.19 -4.59 -25.98
N SER A 266 -0.91 -3.47 -26.16
CA SER A 266 -1.88 -3.25 -27.24
C SER A 266 -1.26 -3.14 -28.64
N ALA A 267 0.07 -3.20 -28.75
CA ALA A 267 0.77 -3.20 -30.03
C ALA A 267 1.12 -4.62 -30.53
N ALA A 268 0.67 -5.67 -29.83
CA ALA A 268 0.72 -7.05 -30.32
C ALA A 268 0.04 -7.13 -31.71
N GLY A 269 0.84 -7.35 -32.77
CA GLY A 269 0.38 -7.39 -34.16
C GLY A 269 0.70 -6.15 -35.01
N ARG A 270 1.27 -5.07 -34.44
CA ARG A 270 1.74 -3.91 -35.20
C ARG A 270 3.20 -4.07 -35.65
N SER A 271 3.59 -3.37 -36.72
CA SER A 271 4.99 -3.32 -37.15
C SER A 271 5.87 -2.74 -36.05
N LEU A 272 6.77 -3.57 -35.50
CA LEU A 272 7.76 -3.20 -34.48
C LEU A 272 8.67 -2.05 -34.95
N VAL A 273 8.88 -1.94 -36.26
CA VAL A 273 9.66 -0.86 -36.88
C VAL A 273 8.96 0.49 -36.68
N GLY A 274 7.63 0.54 -36.82
CA GLY A 274 6.85 1.76 -36.63
C GLY A 274 6.86 2.26 -35.18
N LEU A 275 6.82 1.35 -34.20
CA LEU A 275 6.93 1.69 -32.77
C LEU A 275 8.32 2.26 -32.44
N ARG A 276 9.37 1.63 -32.97
CA ARG A 276 10.76 2.11 -32.82
C ARG A 276 10.94 3.49 -33.44
N ALA A 277 10.47 3.70 -34.67
CA ALA A 277 10.54 5.00 -35.34
C ALA A 277 9.83 6.10 -34.55
N ARG A 278 8.61 5.84 -34.05
CA ARG A 278 7.87 6.80 -33.19
C ARG A 278 8.62 7.13 -31.91
N ARG A 279 9.24 6.13 -31.27
CA ARG A 279 10.05 6.33 -30.06
C ARG A 279 11.28 7.21 -30.35
N ILE A 280 12.00 6.94 -31.43
CA ILE A 280 13.14 7.76 -31.87
C ILE A 280 12.70 9.19 -32.16
N VAL A 281 11.63 9.38 -32.93
CA VAL A 281 11.10 10.73 -33.24
C VAL A 281 10.72 11.48 -31.96
N LYS A 282 9.97 10.85 -31.05
CA LYS A 282 9.63 11.47 -29.75
C LYS A 282 10.89 11.79 -28.93
N GLY A 283 11.88 10.90 -28.93
CA GLY A 283 13.15 11.09 -28.25
C GLY A 283 13.92 12.30 -28.79
N VAL A 284 14.07 12.40 -30.12
CA VAL A 284 14.73 13.51 -30.79
C VAL A 284 14.01 14.84 -30.54
N LEU A 285 12.68 14.86 -30.65
CA LEU A 285 11.88 16.06 -30.39
C LEU A 285 11.99 16.52 -28.93
N ALA A 286 12.07 15.60 -27.98
CA ALA A 286 12.21 15.90 -26.55
C ALA A 286 13.66 16.22 -26.13
N PHE A 287 14.67 15.94 -26.98
CA PHE A 287 16.08 16.04 -26.63
C PHE A 287 16.54 17.44 -26.21
N PRO A 288 16.20 18.54 -26.92
CA PRO A 288 16.67 19.87 -26.52
C PRO A 288 16.14 20.29 -25.15
N GLN A 289 14.89 19.96 -24.84
CA GLN A 289 14.29 20.23 -23.55
C GLN A 289 14.92 19.36 -22.46
N ALA A 290 15.12 18.06 -22.74
CA ALA A 290 15.78 17.11 -21.84
C ALA A 290 17.21 17.55 -21.48
N ALA A 291 18.01 17.97 -22.46
CA ALA A 291 19.38 18.43 -22.26
C ALA A 291 19.44 19.70 -21.40
N ARG A 292 18.56 20.69 -21.65
CA ARG A 292 18.49 21.91 -20.81
C ARG A 292 18.10 21.59 -19.38
N ALA A 293 17.11 20.72 -19.19
CA ALA A 293 16.65 20.33 -17.87
C ALA A 293 17.74 19.56 -17.11
N LEU A 294 18.49 18.69 -17.78
CA LEU A 294 19.63 17.99 -17.20
C LEU A 294 20.79 18.94 -16.81
N LEU A 295 21.13 19.90 -17.67
CA LEU A 295 22.14 20.91 -17.38
C LEU A 295 21.75 21.78 -16.18
N ARG A 296 20.47 22.16 -16.07
CA ARG A 296 19.93 22.89 -14.92
C ARG A 296 20.04 22.06 -13.64
N ALA A 297 19.63 20.79 -13.68
CA ALA A 297 19.73 19.90 -12.53
C ALA A 297 21.19 19.67 -12.09
N ARG A 298 22.12 19.45 -13.02
CA ARG A 298 23.56 19.34 -12.70
C ARG A 298 24.18 20.62 -12.17
N ARG A 299 23.64 21.79 -12.55
CA ARG A 299 24.07 23.08 -11.99
C ARG A 299 23.54 23.24 -10.56
N LEU A 300 22.27 22.91 -10.32
CA LEU A 300 21.68 22.92 -8.98
C LEU A 300 22.43 21.97 -8.05
N ARG A 301 22.74 20.76 -8.51
CA ARG A 301 23.56 19.78 -7.78
C ARG A 301 24.90 20.37 -7.32
N ARG A 302 25.68 20.96 -8.23
CA ARG A 302 26.97 21.58 -7.88
C ARG A 302 26.82 22.72 -6.87
N VAL A 303 25.74 23.50 -6.96
CA VAL A 303 25.47 24.57 -5.99
C VAL A 303 25.16 23.97 -4.61
N VAL A 304 24.32 22.93 -4.55
CA VAL A 304 23.98 22.22 -3.31
C VAL A 304 25.22 21.57 -2.69
N GLU A 305 26.00 20.79 -3.46
CA GLU A 305 27.26 20.18 -3.02
C GLU A 305 28.22 21.24 -2.46
N SER A 306 28.43 22.35 -3.17
CA SER A 306 29.30 23.44 -2.70
C SER A 306 28.79 24.19 -1.46
N THR A 307 27.47 24.09 -1.17
CA THR A 307 26.84 24.70 0.00
C THR A 307 26.94 23.78 1.21
N VAL A 308 26.79 22.47 0.98
CA VAL A 308 27.06 21.42 1.98
C VAL A 308 28.53 21.47 2.40
N GLU A 309 29.47 21.48 1.46
CA GLU A 309 30.92 21.55 1.74
C GLU A 309 31.27 22.80 2.58
N ARG A 310 30.70 23.96 2.24
CA ARG A 310 30.88 25.21 3.01
C ARG A 310 30.22 25.18 4.39
N ALA A 311 29.10 24.48 4.55
CA ALA A 311 28.44 24.31 5.84
C ALA A 311 29.22 23.35 6.74
N SER A 312 29.82 22.29 6.18
CA SER A 312 30.72 21.38 6.90
C SER A 312 32.08 22.02 7.22
N ASP A 313 32.63 22.86 6.34
CA ASP A 313 33.89 23.60 6.60
C ASP A 313 33.70 24.77 7.58
N GLY A 314 32.49 25.30 7.70
CA GLY A 314 32.12 26.32 8.69
C GLY A 314 31.85 25.77 10.09
N ALA A 315 31.66 24.45 10.23
CA ALA A 315 31.57 23.76 11.51
C ALA A 315 32.97 23.52 12.09
N VAL A 316 33.68 24.60 12.41
CA VAL A 316 34.85 24.52 13.29
C VAL A 316 34.37 23.99 14.62
N PHE A 317 34.83 22.80 14.97
CA PHE A 317 34.71 22.18 16.28
C PHE A 317 35.03 23.22 17.37
N VAL A 318 34.01 23.74 18.05
CA VAL A 318 34.20 24.30 19.38
C VAL A 318 34.41 23.11 20.28
N ALA A 319 35.67 22.74 20.46
CA ALA A 319 36.07 21.78 21.48
C ALA A 319 35.52 22.26 22.83
N SER A 320 34.59 21.50 23.41
CA SER A 320 34.22 21.67 24.81
C SER A 320 35.47 21.39 25.67
N PRO A 321 35.82 22.25 26.62
CA PRO A 321 36.93 21.97 27.51
C PRO A 321 36.51 20.87 28.49
N SER A 322 37.32 19.82 28.56
CA SER A 322 37.29 18.82 29.63
C SER A 322 38.05 19.33 30.87
N ALA A 323 37.62 18.84 32.04
CA ALA A 323 38.18 18.93 33.40
C ALA A 323 37.50 19.98 34.30
N GLY A 324 37.03 19.66 35.52
CA GLY A 324 37.06 18.40 36.26
C GLY A 324 36.43 18.56 37.66
N ALA A 325 36.11 17.40 38.25
CA ALA A 325 36.03 17.06 39.69
C ALA A 325 35.39 18.03 40.71
N GLY A 326 34.37 17.52 41.43
CA GLY A 326 34.10 18.00 42.79
C GLY A 326 32.72 17.69 43.37
N ALA A 327 32.68 16.62 44.18
CA ALA A 327 31.88 16.44 45.40
C ALA A 327 30.39 16.04 45.33
N SER A 328 30.17 14.97 46.10
CA SER A 328 28.96 14.28 46.54
C SER A 328 28.08 15.11 47.48
N GLU A 329 26.78 14.83 47.47
CA GLU A 329 25.86 14.73 48.63
C GLU A 329 24.50 14.25 48.08
N GLU A 330 24.18 12.96 48.24
CA GLU A 330 23.19 12.43 49.19
C GLU A 330 21.76 13.00 49.04
N GLY A 331 20.82 12.10 48.72
CA GLY A 331 19.54 12.09 49.43
C GLY A 331 18.26 12.07 48.61
N THR A 332 17.60 10.90 48.66
CA THR A 332 16.15 10.68 48.70
C THR A 332 15.40 10.50 47.38
N GLY A 333 14.55 9.47 47.40
CA GLY A 333 14.15 8.70 46.24
C GLY A 333 12.75 8.96 45.73
N ALA A 334 12.42 8.21 44.67
CA ALA A 334 11.10 7.67 44.43
C ALA A 334 11.23 6.66 43.28
N GLU A 335 11.07 5.39 43.62
CA GLU A 335 10.78 4.32 42.67
C GLU A 335 9.57 4.69 41.81
N ARG A 336 9.65 4.38 40.50
CA ARG A 336 8.51 3.94 39.69
C ARG A 336 9.03 3.13 38.51
N SER A 337 9.00 1.82 38.72
CA SER A 337 9.06 0.78 37.71
C SER A 337 7.75 0.75 36.92
N ALA A 338 7.81 0.63 35.60
CA ALA A 338 6.71 0.15 34.77
C ALA A 338 7.25 -0.48 33.48
N THR A 339 7.37 -1.80 33.52
CA THR A 339 7.68 -2.72 32.42
C THR A 339 6.47 -2.84 31.46
N PRO A 340 6.67 -3.15 30.17
CA PRO A 340 5.58 -3.27 29.19
C PRO A 340 4.73 -4.52 29.41
N GLY A 341 3.40 -4.37 29.33
CA GLY A 341 2.42 -5.44 29.50
C GLY A 341 2.43 -6.44 28.35
N VAL A 342 2.81 -7.68 28.65
CA VAL A 342 2.60 -8.87 27.83
C VAL A 342 1.20 -9.40 28.13
N VAL A 343 0.32 -9.44 27.13
CA VAL A 343 -1.01 -10.06 27.23
C VAL A 343 -0.85 -11.57 27.02
N ARG A 344 -1.13 -12.34 28.08
CA ARG A 344 -1.16 -13.81 28.11
C ARG A 344 -2.60 -14.27 27.87
N PHE A 345 -2.86 -15.05 26.82
CA PHE A 345 -4.12 -15.76 26.68
C PHE A 345 -4.11 -17.02 27.55
N VAL A 346 -5.16 -17.18 28.36
CA VAL A 346 -5.42 -18.31 29.25
C VAL A 346 -6.10 -19.43 28.45
N GLY A 347 -5.59 -20.65 28.59
CA GLY A 347 -6.12 -21.84 27.94
C GLY A 347 -7.48 -22.28 28.47
N VAL A 348 -8.31 -22.80 27.58
CA VAL A 348 -9.57 -23.47 27.92
C VAL A 348 -9.34 -24.97 27.94
N ALA A 349 -9.84 -25.59 29.00
CA ALA A 349 -9.62 -26.97 29.38
C ALA A 349 -10.27 -27.98 28.43
N SER A 350 -9.55 -29.07 28.22
CA SER A 350 -9.99 -30.33 27.64
C SER A 350 -11.08 -30.99 28.50
N ILE A 351 -12.21 -31.36 27.88
CA ILE A 351 -13.19 -32.29 28.46
C ILE A 351 -13.09 -33.60 27.67
N GLN A 352 -12.91 -34.69 28.41
CA GLN A 352 -12.78 -36.05 27.91
C GLN A 352 -14.13 -36.69 27.60
N ASP A 353 -14.01 -37.61 26.65
CA ASP A 353 -14.94 -38.55 26.04
C ASP A 353 -15.68 -39.46 27.05
N GLU A 354 -17.00 -39.63 26.86
CA GLU A 354 -17.70 -40.86 27.25
C GLU A 354 -18.73 -41.23 26.18
N SER A 355 -18.54 -42.43 25.64
CA SER A 355 -19.37 -43.16 24.68
C SER A 355 -20.61 -43.77 25.35
N ASP A 356 -21.79 -43.69 24.72
CA ASP A 356 -22.50 -44.92 24.28
C ASP A 356 -23.81 -44.70 23.47
N THR A 357 -23.86 -45.43 22.36
CA THR A 357 -24.97 -46.13 21.68
C THR A 357 -26.24 -45.43 21.14
N SER A 358 -26.27 -45.36 19.81
CA SER A 358 -27.31 -45.84 18.87
C SER A 358 -28.80 -45.57 19.19
N GLY A 359 -29.35 -44.56 18.51
CA GLY A 359 -30.79 -44.28 18.46
C GLY A 359 -31.12 -42.79 18.23
N ALA A 360 -30.13 -41.91 18.36
CA ALA A 360 -30.32 -40.46 18.46
C ALA A 360 -30.00 -39.65 17.18
N SER A 361 -29.75 -40.31 16.03
CA SER A 361 -29.08 -39.68 14.89
C SER A 361 -29.86 -38.55 14.21
N THR A 362 -31.19 -38.53 14.24
CA THR A 362 -32.01 -37.46 13.63
C THR A 362 -32.44 -36.39 14.65
N ALA A 363 -32.73 -36.77 15.89
CA ALA A 363 -33.12 -35.84 16.95
C ALA A 363 -31.93 -35.06 17.54
N THR A 364 -30.74 -35.67 17.62
CA THR A 364 -29.51 -34.99 18.06
C THR A 364 -28.97 -34.05 16.99
N ALA A 365 -29.09 -34.40 15.70
CA ALA A 365 -28.78 -33.49 14.61
C ALA A 365 -29.71 -32.26 14.63
N SER A 366 -31.01 -32.46 14.87
CA SER A 366 -31.97 -31.35 15.03
C SER A 366 -31.71 -30.49 16.28
N ARG A 367 -31.17 -31.05 17.37
CA ARG A 367 -30.82 -30.30 18.60
C ARG A 367 -29.45 -29.61 18.54
N LEU A 368 -28.53 -30.11 17.72
CA LEU A 368 -27.24 -29.45 17.42
C LEU A 368 -27.42 -28.30 16.41
N ARG A 369 -28.38 -28.44 15.47
CA ARG A 369 -28.82 -27.37 14.55
C ARG A 369 -29.29 -26.10 15.27
N ASP A 370 -29.83 -26.24 16.48
CA ASP A 370 -30.50 -25.16 17.21
C ASP A 370 -29.58 -24.41 18.20
N ARG A 371 -28.32 -24.83 18.37
CA ARG A 371 -27.39 -24.26 19.36
C ARG A 371 -26.14 -23.61 18.79
N SER A 372 -25.86 -23.85 17.50
CA SER A 372 -24.70 -23.26 16.83
C SER A 372 -25.08 -21.87 16.35
N LEU A 373 -24.32 -20.85 16.75
CA LEU A 373 -24.48 -19.50 16.21
C LEU A 373 -23.63 -19.38 14.95
N PHE A 374 -24.19 -18.88 13.88
CA PHE A 374 -23.49 -18.57 12.64
C PHE A 374 -23.08 -17.10 12.66
N VAL A 375 -21.81 -16.84 12.33
CA VAL A 375 -21.28 -15.48 12.18
C VAL A 375 -20.27 -15.46 11.04
N GLN A 376 -20.15 -14.33 10.34
CA GLN A 376 -19.09 -14.11 9.37
C GLN A 376 -17.71 -14.41 9.98
N SER A 377 -16.89 -15.15 9.22
CA SER A 377 -15.52 -15.47 9.61
C SER A 377 -14.65 -14.22 9.62
N SER A 378 -13.86 -14.03 10.67
CA SER A 378 -12.86 -12.96 10.75
C SER A 378 -11.69 -13.15 9.78
N GLN A 379 -11.64 -14.25 9.03
CA GLN A 379 -10.69 -14.51 7.95
C GLN A 379 -11.27 -14.22 6.57
N VAL A 380 -12.43 -13.55 6.49
CA VAL A 380 -13.00 -13.11 5.21
C VAL A 380 -12.71 -11.63 4.98
N ALA A 381 -12.46 -11.27 3.73
CA ALA A 381 -12.53 -9.91 3.23
C ALA A 381 -13.70 -9.80 2.25
N TRP A 382 -14.32 -8.62 2.18
CA TRP A 382 -15.47 -8.42 1.31
C TRP A 382 -15.53 -7.02 0.74
N ALA A 383 -16.04 -6.87 -0.48
CA ALA A 383 -16.21 -5.58 -1.14
C ALA A 383 -17.59 -5.48 -1.80
N GLN A 384 -18.17 -4.28 -1.78
CA GLN A 384 -19.47 -4.03 -2.39
C GLN A 384 -19.41 -4.10 -3.92
N ALA A 385 -20.39 -4.77 -4.52
CA ALA A 385 -20.61 -4.80 -5.97
C ALA A 385 -22.00 -4.25 -6.32
N GLU A 386 -22.26 -4.02 -7.61
CA GLU A 386 -23.51 -3.45 -8.12
C GLU A 386 -24.72 -4.34 -7.77
N ASP A 387 -24.57 -5.66 -7.91
CA ASP A 387 -25.64 -6.65 -7.70
C ASP A 387 -25.47 -7.50 -6.42
N GLY A 388 -24.64 -7.05 -5.47
CA GLY A 388 -24.39 -7.79 -4.23
C GLY A 388 -23.01 -7.51 -3.64
N ILE A 389 -22.36 -8.55 -3.16
CA ILE A 389 -21.06 -8.47 -2.48
C ILE A 389 -20.10 -9.51 -3.03
N VAL A 390 -18.81 -9.18 -3.08
CA VAL A 390 -17.76 -10.14 -3.40
C VAL A 390 -16.96 -10.43 -2.16
N VAL A 391 -16.80 -11.70 -1.82
CA VAL A 391 -16.06 -12.18 -0.65
C VAL A 391 -14.83 -12.98 -1.07
N VAL A 392 -13.80 -12.98 -0.22
CA VAL A 392 -12.58 -13.78 -0.37
C VAL A 392 -12.25 -14.39 0.98
N ASP A 393 -12.14 -15.72 1.04
CA ASP A 393 -11.53 -16.41 2.16
C ASP A 393 -10.01 -16.19 2.15
N LEU A 394 -9.50 -15.50 3.17
CA LEU A 394 -8.09 -15.18 3.32
C LEU A 394 -7.29 -16.33 3.95
N ALA A 395 -7.95 -17.32 4.58
CA ALA A 395 -7.29 -18.48 5.15
C ALA A 395 -6.87 -19.50 4.07
N SER A 396 -7.58 -19.52 2.94
CA SER A 396 -7.26 -20.34 1.78
C SER A 396 -5.86 -20.05 1.21
N ARG A 397 -5.16 -21.12 0.80
CA ARG A 397 -3.90 -21.05 0.04
C ARG A 397 -4.09 -20.75 -1.45
N SER A 398 -5.34 -20.75 -1.91
CA SER A 398 -5.73 -20.34 -3.27
C SER A 398 -6.97 -19.45 -3.15
N PRO A 399 -6.82 -18.24 -2.59
CA PRO A 399 -7.94 -17.34 -2.34
C PRO A 399 -8.62 -16.96 -3.65
N ARG A 400 -9.91 -17.25 -3.75
CA ARG A 400 -10.73 -16.97 -4.94
C ARG A 400 -11.88 -16.04 -4.58
N PRO A 401 -12.05 -14.93 -5.33
CA PRO A 401 -13.23 -14.08 -5.17
C PRO A 401 -14.51 -14.82 -5.54
N VAL A 402 -15.49 -14.75 -4.66
CA VAL A 402 -16.82 -15.33 -4.84
C VAL A 402 -17.86 -14.23 -4.72
N ALA A 403 -18.78 -14.11 -5.68
CA ALA A 403 -19.88 -13.18 -5.54
C ALA A 403 -21.09 -13.83 -4.87
N LEU A 404 -21.64 -13.11 -3.90
CA LEU A 404 -22.92 -13.38 -3.28
C LEU A 404 -23.88 -12.31 -3.79
N ALA A 405 -24.94 -12.73 -4.50
CA ALA A 405 -25.93 -11.85 -5.09
C ALA A 405 -27.34 -12.24 -4.64
N GLY A 406 -28.28 -11.29 -4.70
CA GLY A 406 -29.67 -11.52 -4.29
C GLY A 406 -29.79 -12.07 -2.88
N THR A 407 -30.44 -13.22 -2.73
CA THR A 407 -30.69 -13.88 -1.43
C THR A 407 -29.39 -14.21 -0.67
N SER A 408 -28.30 -14.57 -1.36
CA SER A 408 -27.02 -14.84 -0.69
C SER A 408 -26.39 -13.59 -0.07
N ALA A 409 -26.58 -12.41 -0.68
CA ALA A 409 -26.11 -11.14 -0.11
C ALA A 409 -26.91 -10.76 1.14
N PHE A 410 -28.23 -11.00 1.13
CA PHE A 410 -29.07 -10.82 2.32
C PHE A 410 -28.56 -11.65 3.51
N PHE A 411 -28.28 -12.94 3.29
CA PHE A 411 -27.76 -13.80 4.35
C PHE A 411 -26.37 -13.36 4.81
N TRP A 412 -25.52 -12.87 3.91
CA TRP A 412 -24.24 -12.30 4.30
C TRP A 412 -24.43 -11.17 5.32
N ASP A 413 -25.23 -10.15 4.99
CA ASP A 413 -25.47 -9.02 5.87
C ASP A 413 -26.11 -9.43 7.20
N LEU A 414 -27.04 -10.40 7.17
CA LEU A 414 -27.69 -10.92 8.36
C LEU A 414 -26.71 -11.58 9.34
N LEU A 415 -25.67 -12.23 8.82
CA LEU A 415 -24.64 -12.93 9.58
C LEU A 415 -23.47 -12.04 10.01
N ALA A 416 -23.56 -10.71 9.80
CA ALA A 416 -22.60 -9.75 10.33
C ALA A 416 -22.53 -9.77 11.87
N GLU A 417 -23.61 -10.23 12.51
CA GLU A 417 -23.66 -10.54 13.94
C GLU A 417 -23.96 -12.04 14.14
N PRO A 418 -23.56 -12.65 15.27
CA PRO A 418 -23.92 -14.02 15.57
C PRO A 418 -25.44 -14.24 15.57
N ARG A 419 -25.91 -15.25 14.84
CA ARG A 419 -27.32 -15.64 14.72
C ARG A 419 -27.49 -17.15 14.79
N SER A 420 -28.50 -17.62 15.50
CA SER A 420 -28.92 -19.02 15.47
C SER A 420 -29.61 -19.38 14.16
N PHE A 421 -29.68 -20.67 13.83
CA PHE A 421 -30.40 -21.15 12.65
C PHE A 421 -31.87 -20.67 12.62
N GLY A 422 -32.56 -20.70 13.76
CA GLY A 422 -33.94 -20.24 13.88
C GLY A 422 -34.09 -18.75 13.56
N GLU A 423 -33.21 -17.90 14.10
CA GLU A 423 -33.22 -16.45 13.81
C GLU A 423 -32.95 -16.16 12.33
N VAL A 424 -32.06 -16.93 11.69
CA VAL A 424 -31.79 -16.82 10.25
C VAL A 424 -33.03 -17.19 9.43
N LEU A 425 -33.71 -18.26 9.83
CA LEU A 425 -34.95 -18.74 9.19
C LEU A 425 -36.09 -17.74 9.31
N ASP A 426 -36.30 -17.19 10.51
CA ASP A 426 -37.35 -16.21 10.77
C ASP A 426 -37.13 -14.94 9.95
N ALA A 427 -35.89 -14.43 9.91
CA ALA A 427 -35.53 -13.26 9.11
C ALA A 427 -35.71 -13.49 7.60
N ALA A 428 -35.32 -14.67 7.09
CA ALA A 428 -35.54 -15.02 5.69
C ALA A 428 -37.04 -15.18 5.35
N SER A 429 -37.80 -15.81 6.25
CA SER A 429 -39.24 -15.98 6.10
C SER A 429 -39.96 -14.63 6.01
N GLU A 430 -39.59 -13.68 6.88
CA GLU A 430 -40.12 -12.33 6.86
C GLU A 430 -39.72 -11.58 5.58
N ALA A 431 -38.45 -11.64 5.19
CA ALA A 431 -37.92 -10.90 4.04
C ALA A 431 -38.51 -11.37 2.69
N PHE A 432 -38.76 -12.67 2.53
CA PHE A 432 -39.20 -13.26 1.26
C PHE A 432 -40.66 -13.71 1.24
N GLY A 433 -41.37 -13.64 2.38
CA GLY A 433 -42.79 -13.99 2.47
C GLY A 433 -43.08 -15.48 2.28
N VAL A 434 -42.14 -16.35 2.69
CA VAL A 434 -42.24 -17.82 2.55
C VAL A 434 -42.25 -18.46 3.93
N ALA A 435 -43.03 -19.52 4.14
CA ALA A 435 -43.09 -20.18 5.44
C ALA A 435 -41.73 -20.79 5.83
N PRO A 436 -41.30 -20.72 7.11
CA PRO A 436 -39.99 -21.23 7.54
C PRO A 436 -39.79 -22.72 7.21
N THR A 437 -40.86 -23.53 7.29
CA THR A 437 -40.81 -24.96 6.96
C THR A 437 -40.47 -25.24 5.50
N ASP A 438 -40.78 -24.32 4.60
CA ASP A 438 -40.63 -24.51 3.16
C ASP A 438 -39.20 -24.15 2.68
N ILE A 439 -38.47 -23.35 3.46
CA ILE A 439 -37.12 -22.88 3.12
C ILE A 439 -36.02 -23.44 4.05
N ALA A 440 -36.38 -24.15 5.12
CA ALA A 440 -35.43 -24.60 6.14
C ALA A 440 -34.29 -25.45 5.58
N ASP A 441 -34.57 -26.42 4.71
CA ASP A 441 -33.54 -27.30 4.15
C ASP A 441 -32.60 -26.54 3.20
N ASP A 442 -33.14 -25.60 2.41
CA ASP A 442 -32.36 -24.77 1.49
C ASP A 442 -31.44 -23.80 2.26
N VAL A 443 -31.97 -23.14 3.30
CA VAL A 443 -31.18 -22.24 4.17
C VAL A 443 -30.09 -23.03 4.89
N HIS A 444 -30.40 -24.22 5.41
CA HIS A 444 -29.40 -25.07 6.05
C HIS A 444 -28.31 -25.49 5.08
N ALA A 445 -28.68 -25.95 3.88
CA ALA A 445 -27.71 -26.33 2.85
C ALA A 445 -26.80 -25.16 2.47
N PHE A 446 -27.36 -23.96 2.37
CA PHE A 446 -26.59 -22.75 2.08
C PHE A 446 -25.63 -22.36 3.22
N LEU A 447 -26.07 -22.42 4.49
CA LEU A 447 -25.18 -22.16 5.63
C LEU A 447 -24.03 -23.18 5.69
N VAL A 448 -24.30 -24.45 5.39
CA VAL A 448 -23.25 -25.49 5.28
C VAL A 448 -22.28 -25.21 4.12
N GLU A 449 -22.76 -24.70 2.98
CA GLU A 449 -21.88 -24.26 1.87
C GLU A 449 -20.96 -23.12 2.35
N LEU A 450 -21.52 -22.09 3.00
CA LEU A 450 -20.75 -20.98 3.55
C LEU A 450 -19.71 -21.42 4.59
N GLU A 451 -20.07 -22.36 5.47
CA GLU A 451 -19.16 -22.90 6.48
C GLU A 451 -18.03 -23.73 5.83
N THR A 452 -18.38 -24.56 4.85
CA THR A 452 -17.41 -25.39 4.11
C THR A 452 -16.41 -24.53 3.34
N ASP A 453 -16.87 -23.40 2.80
CA ASP A 453 -16.03 -22.42 2.11
C ASP A 453 -15.27 -21.49 3.07
N GLY A 454 -15.39 -21.69 4.39
CA GLY A 454 -14.69 -20.91 5.42
C GLY A 454 -15.21 -19.48 5.60
N LEU A 455 -16.37 -19.17 5.00
CA LEU A 455 -16.93 -17.82 4.95
C LEU A 455 -17.65 -17.44 6.25
N ILE A 456 -18.18 -18.44 6.96
CA ILE A 456 -18.79 -18.30 8.28
C ILE A 456 -18.22 -19.33 9.25
N LEU A 457 -18.35 -19.07 10.55
CA LEU A 457 -17.94 -20.01 11.59
C LEU A 457 -19.15 -20.37 12.47
N PRO A 458 -19.30 -21.64 12.86
CA PRO A 458 -20.14 -22.00 13.99
C PRO A 458 -19.47 -21.50 15.27
N THR A 459 -20.22 -20.78 16.10
CA THR A 459 -19.79 -20.19 17.37
C THR A 459 -20.39 -20.95 18.53
#